data_AF-A0A948RQ56-F1
#
_entry.id   AF-A0A948RQ56-F1
#
_cell.length_a   1.000
_cell.length_b   1.000
_cell.length_c   1.000
_cell.angle_alpha   90.00
_cell.angle_beta   90.00
_cell.angle_gamma   90.00
#
_symmetry.space_group_name_H-M   'P 1'
#
loop_
_entity.id
_entity.type
_entity.pdbx_description
1 polymer ?
#
loop_
_entity_poly.entity_id
_entity_poly.type
_entity_poly.pdbx_seq_one_letter_code
_entity_poly.pdbx_strand_id
1 'polypeptide(L)'
;MHAAIPVISPLMEGLTTGIAYFLKWLATICGGNYGLAIILLTVVMRIVLLPLTIKQTKSMIAMQRLQPQLKEIQKKYKDDREKMGQEMMALYKENKVSPLGGCLPLLLQLPIMFALFEVLRNLSNKKSHIYKIITAGVSAAAYKEGLMFLGMDITHVGSALWTKDHDYAQLIVLILLTVVTGYVSAKMMTTDPKQAKMMALMPVLMGVFAWILPVGVTIYIITMNILMIVQQYIQLEIEGFYDELRAQRHKDGWPTNWHQRLWDRSLDLGSRVLIAVRLKKPPAKPLKKKVDSSAGKAAKAGKTQLKGEASKETPKKAVQEKGQQPAQKKPTVPSKPKPGQKQAAKVGEPKPRGGQPGQKAQQKSYPAKKKSTGKK
;
A
#
# COMPACT_ATOMS: atom_id res chain seq x y z
N MET A 1 -14.78 -5.31 15.20
CA MET A 1 -14.06 -6.07 14.14
C MET A 1 -13.58 -7.46 14.60
N HIS A 2 -14.07 -8.01 15.73
CA HIS A 2 -13.69 -9.36 16.19
C HIS A 2 -14.50 -10.50 15.52
N ALA A 3 -15.45 -10.17 14.62
CA ALA A 3 -16.44 -11.13 14.13
C ALA A 3 -16.12 -11.75 12.75
N ALA A 4 -14.95 -11.48 12.15
CA ALA A 4 -14.77 -11.82 10.73
C ALA A 4 -14.16 -13.20 10.45
N ILE A 5 -13.26 -13.76 11.28
CA ILE A 5 -12.66 -15.09 11.02
C ILE A 5 -12.25 -15.76 12.35
N PRO A 6 -12.97 -16.80 12.83
CA PRO A 6 -12.76 -17.39 14.17
C PRO A 6 -11.39 -18.07 14.36
N VAL A 7 -10.68 -18.36 13.26
CA VAL A 7 -9.33 -18.96 13.28
C VAL A 7 -8.24 -17.89 13.48
N ILE A 8 -8.49 -16.66 13.04
CA ILE A 8 -7.49 -15.57 13.08
C ILE A 8 -7.52 -14.84 14.44
N SER A 9 -8.67 -14.84 15.13
CA SER A 9 -8.84 -14.21 16.43
C SER A 9 -7.82 -14.66 17.49
N PRO A 10 -7.62 -15.95 17.78
CA PRO A 10 -6.68 -16.37 18.83
C PRO A 10 -5.22 -16.06 18.45
N LEU A 11 -4.87 -16.13 17.17
CA LEU A 11 -3.53 -15.79 16.69
C LEU A 11 -3.23 -14.29 16.86
N MET A 12 -4.19 -13.44 16.48
CA MET A 12 -4.05 -11.99 16.61
C MET A 12 -4.07 -11.53 18.08
N GLU A 13 -4.85 -12.20 18.93
CA GLU A 13 -4.87 -11.94 20.37
C GLU A 13 -3.53 -12.32 21.02
N GLY A 14 -2.97 -13.49 20.65
CA GLY A 14 -1.64 -13.91 21.08
C GLY A 14 -0.54 -12.94 20.60
N LEU A 15 -0.60 -12.52 19.33
CA LEU A 15 0.33 -11.53 18.77
C LEU A 15 0.24 -10.18 19.49
N THR A 16 -0.97 -9.69 19.74
CA THR A 16 -1.24 -8.43 20.44
C THR A 16 -0.74 -8.48 21.88
N THR A 17 -1.00 -9.58 22.58
CA THR A 17 -0.53 -9.80 23.95
C THR A 17 1.00 -9.88 24.00
N GLY A 18 1.62 -10.61 23.08
CA GLY A 18 3.07 -10.69 22.95
C GLY A 18 3.71 -9.33 22.68
N ILE A 19 3.12 -8.55 21.76
CA ILE A 19 3.56 -7.18 21.46
C ILE A 19 3.36 -6.27 22.67
N ALA A 20 2.30 -6.41 23.45
CA ALA A 20 2.08 -5.61 24.67
C ALA A 20 3.18 -5.86 25.72
N TYR A 21 3.51 -7.13 26.00
CA TYR A 21 4.63 -7.47 26.89
C TYR A 21 5.96 -6.95 26.37
N PHE A 22 6.22 -7.15 25.08
CA PHE A 22 7.47 -6.71 24.48
C PHE A 22 7.59 -5.18 24.47
N LEU A 23 6.51 -4.48 24.14
CA LEU A 23 6.45 -3.02 24.18
C LEU A 23 6.66 -2.48 25.59
N LYS A 24 6.05 -3.12 26.61
CA LYS A 24 6.29 -2.78 28.02
C LYS A 24 7.77 -2.95 28.38
N TRP A 25 8.38 -4.06 28.00
CA TRP A 25 9.79 -4.31 28.23
C TRP A 25 10.68 -3.25 27.57
N LEU A 26 10.42 -2.90 26.30
CA LEU A 26 11.12 -1.81 25.62
C LEU A 26 10.90 -0.45 26.31
N ALA A 27 9.70 -0.18 26.82
CA ALA A 27 9.43 1.03 27.57
C ALA A 27 10.27 1.12 28.84
N THR A 28 10.53 0.00 29.54
CA THR A 28 11.44 0.01 30.71
C THR A 28 12.86 0.41 30.33
N ILE A 29 13.35 0.00 29.16
CA ILE A 29 14.67 0.40 28.63
C ILE A 29 14.67 1.89 28.26
N CYS A 30 13.56 2.41 27.76
CA CYS A 30 13.38 3.81 27.37
C CYS A 30 12.93 4.72 28.53
N GLY A 31 13.18 4.35 29.79
CA GLY A 31 12.84 5.18 30.96
C GLY A 31 11.34 5.38 31.18
N GLY A 32 10.52 4.45 30.71
CA GLY A 32 9.05 4.50 30.76
C GLY A 32 8.39 5.14 29.55
N ASN A 33 9.14 5.70 28.59
CA ASN A 33 8.56 6.39 27.44
C ASN A 33 8.11 5.41 26.34
N TYR A 34 6.79 5.31 26.13
CA TYR A 34 6.20 4.41 25.13
C TYR A 34 6.38 4.90 23.69
N GLY A 35 6.54 6.20 23.43
CA GLY A 35 6.85 6.71 22.10
C GLY A 35 8.24 6.25 21.61
N LEU A 36 9.24 6.35 22.48
CA LEU A 36 10.58 5.80 22.22
C LEU A 36 10.55 4.27 22.13
N ALA A 37 9.75 3.60 22.96
CA ALA A 37 9.57 2.15 22.90
C ALA A 37 9.01 1.69 21.54
N ILE A 38 8.06 2.43 20.95
CA ILE A 38 7.52 2.14 19.61
C ILE A 38 8.60 2.31 18.53
N ILE A 39 9.43 3.36 18.62
CA ILE A 39 10.55 3.55 17.69
C ILE A 39 11.51 2.37 17.78
N LEU A 40 11.90 1.99 19.00
CA LEU A 40 12.81 0.87 19.25
C LEU A 40 12.22 -0.47 18.80
N LEU A 41 10.92 -0.71 19.04
CA LEU A 41 10.18 -1.86 18.54
C LEU A 41 10.31 -1.98 17.02
N THR A 42 10.11 -0.86 16.32
CA THR A 42 10.20 -0.80 14.86
C THR A 42 11.61 -1.14 14.38
N VAL A 43 12.64 -0.60 15.03
CA VAL A 43 14.05 -0.89 14.72
C VAL A 43 14.37 -2.37 14.92
N VAL A 44 13.99 -2.94 16.06
CA VAL A 44 14.24 -4.36 16.37
C VAL A 44 13.56 -5.27 15.35
N MET A 45 12.27 -5.04 15.08
CA MET A 45 11.55 -5.81 14.07
C MET A 45 12.19 -5.67 12.69
N ARG A 46 12.71 -4.48 12.35
CA ARG A 46 13.39 -4.27 11.08
C ARG A 46 14.70 -5.05 10.97
N ILE A 47 15.47 -5.12 12.06
CA ILE A 47 16.72 -5.90 12.10
C ILE A 47 16.42 -7.39 11.92
N VAL A 48 15.41 -7.92 12.62
CA VAL A 48 14.98 -9.33 12.50
C VAL A 48 14.56 -9.66 11.07
N LEU A 49 13.86 -8.74 10.41
CA LEU A 49 13.34 -8.92 9.04
C LEU A 49 14.34 -8.51 7.95
N LEU A 50 15.51 -7.97 8.31
CA LEU A 50 16.53 -7.50 7.38
C LEU A 50 16.97 -8.55 6.33
N PRO A 51 17.31 -9.80 6.69
CA PRO A 51 17.75 -10.79 5.69
C PRO A 51 16.66 -11.11 4.65
N LEU A 52 15.40 -11.12 5.09
CA LEU A 52 14.26 -11.33 4.21
C LEU A 52 14.07 -10.13 3.27
N THR A 53 14.14 -8.91 3.81
CA THR A 53 13.94 -7.69 3.01
C THR A 53 15.07 -7.45 2.01
N ILE A 54 16.31 -7.86 2.30
CA ILE A 54 17.42 -7.85 1.31
C ILE A 54 17.06 -8.71 0.09
N LYS A 55 16.54 -9.92 0.30
CA LYS A 55 16.12 -10.81 -0.79
C LYS A 55 14.96 -10.22 -1.60
N GLN A 56 14.01 -9.58 -0.92
CA GLN A 56 12.87 -8.89 -1.55
C GLN A 56 13.34 -7.74 -2.45
N THR A 57 14.21 -6.86 -1.94
CA THR A 57 14.75 -5.73 -2.70
C THR A 57 15.53 -6.20 -3.93
N LYS A 58 16.31 -7.27 -3.82
CA LYS A 58 17.01 -7.85 -4.96
C LYS A 58 16.05 -8.28 -6.08
N SER A 59 14.93 -8.92 -5.73
CA SER A 59 13.88 -9.28 -6.70
C SER A 59 13.22 -8.04 -7.33
N MET A 60 13.03 -6.98 -6.54
CA MET A 60 12.46 -5.71 -7.02
C MET A 60 13.39 -5.02 -8.03
N ILE A 61 14.70 -4.96 -7.76
CA ILE A 61 15.69 -4.38 -8.68
C ILE A 61 15.73 -5.17 -10.00
N ALA A 62 15.70 -6.51 -9.93
CA ALA A 62 15.61 -7.35 -11.11
C ALA A 62 14.35 -7.05 -11.94
N MET A 63 13.21 -6.79 -11.30
CA MET A 63 11.99 -6.38 -11.99
C MET A 63 12.11 -5.00 -12.64
N GLN A 64 12.74 -4.04 -11.96
CA GLN A 64 13.01 -2.71 -12.53
C GLN A 64 13.90 -2.79 -13.77
N ARG A 65 14.91 -3.66 -13.76
CA ARG A 65 15.77 -3.93 -14.92
C ARG A 65 15.02 -4.54 -16.12
N LEU A 66 13.89 -5.22 -15.89
CA LEU A 66 13.03 -5.78 -16.95
C LEU A 66 11.99 -4.77 -17.50
N GLN A 67 11.78 -3.63 -16.85
CA GLN A 67 10.87 -2.57 -17.29
C GLN A 67 11.01 -2.18 -18.78
N PRO A 68 12.21 -1.98 -19.36
CA PRO A 68 12.32 -1.66 -20.79
C PRO A 68 11.76 -2.76 -21.68
N GLN A 69 12.00 -4.04 -21.36
CA GLN A 69 11.49 -5.17 -22.13
C GLN A 69 9.97 -5.33 -21.95
N LEU A 70 9.46 -5.08 -20.74
CA LEU A 70 8.01 -5.01 -20.48
C LEU A 70 7.33 -3.93 -21.31
N LYS A 71 7.97 -2.76 -21.47
CA LYS A 71 7.47 -1.68 -22.33
C LYS A 71 7.47 -2.06 -23.82
N GLU A 72 8.47 -2.80 -24.28
CA GLU A 72 8.50 -3.34 -25.65
C GLU A 72 7.33 -4.32 -25.86
N ILE A 73 7.08 -5.25 -24.93
CA ILE A 73 5.95 -6.19 -24.98
C ILE A 73 4.60 -5.45 -24.99
N GLN A 74 4.43 -4.47 -24.10
CA GLN A 74 3.20 -3.67 -24.04
C GLN A 74 2.94 -2.88 -25.32
N LYS A 75 4.00 -2.38 -25.98
CA LYS A 75 3.89 -1.70 -27.29
C LYS A 75 3.55 -2.69 -28.41
N LYS A 76 4.20 -3.87 -28.43
CA LYS A 76 4.03 -4.87 -29.49
C LYS A 76 2.64 -5.52 -29.48
N TYR A 77 2.07 -5.76 -28.29
CA TYR A 77 0.79 -6.46 -28.11
C TYR A 77 -0.31 -5.55 -27.55
N LYS A 78 -0.27 -4.24 -27.85
CA LYS A 78 -1.22 -3.26 -27.31
C LYS A 78 -2.70 -3.65 -27.52
N ASP A 79 -3.00 -4.28 -28.66
CA ASP A 79 -4.35 -4.69 -29.05
C ASP A 79 -4.70 -6.13 -28.66
N ASP A 80 -3.71 -6.92 -28.20
CA ASP A 80 -3.88 -8.33 -27.82
C ASP A 80 -3.49 -8.53 -26.35
N ARG A 81 -4.45 -8.23 -25.45
CA ARG A 81 -4.22 -8.34 -23.99
C ARG A 81 -3.87 -9.75 -23.54
N GLU A 82 -4.36 -10.76 -24.25
CA GLU A 82 -4.11 -12.16 -23.89
C GLU A 82 -2.67 -12.53 -24.20
N LYS A 83 -2.19 -12.24 -25.41
CA LYS A 83 -0.76 -12.43 -25.75
C LYS A 83 0.16 -11.55 -24.92
N MET A 84 -0.23 -10.30 -24.63
CA MET A 84 0.54 -9.42 -23.75
C MET A 84 0.78 -10.05 -22.38
N GLY A 85 -0.27 -10.60 -21.76
CA GLY A 85 -0.17 -11.28 -20.46
C GLY A 85 0.73 -12.51 -20.50
N GLN A 86 0.63 -13.32 -21.55
CA GLN A 86 1.45 -14.51 -21.74
C GLN A 86 2.94 -14.17 -21.91
N GLU A 87 3.26 -13.19 -22.76
CA GLU A 87 4.63 -12.75 -23.04
C GLU A 87 5.26 -12.07 -21.82
N MET A 88 4.48 -11.28 -21.06
CA MET A 88 4.94 -10.74 -19.79
C MET A 88 5.29 -11.84 -18.78
N MET A 89 4.45 -12.86 -18.66
CA MET A 89 4.71 -13.98 -17.74
C MET A 89 5.90 -14.83 -18.19
N ALA A 90 6.04 -15.07 -19.50
CA ALA A 90 7.20 -15.75 -20.09
C ALA A 90 8.49 -15.00 -19.76
N LEU A 91 8.51 -13.68 -19.95
CA LEU A 91 9.65 -12.83 -19.61
C LEU A 91 10.05 -12.94 -18.13
N TYR A 92 9.07 -12.92 -17.23
CA TYR A 92 9.33 -13.10 -15.79
C TYR A 92 9.91 -14.48 -15.46
N LYS A 93 9.38 -15.54 -16.10
CA LYS A 93 9.83 -16.93 -15.88
C LYS A 93 11.24 -17.17 -16.40
N GLU A 94 11.56 -16.66 -17.59
CA GLU A 94 12.90 -16.78 -18.19
C GLU A 94 13.98 -16.07 -17.36
N ASN A 95 13.63 -14.91 -16.81
CA ASN A 95 14.53 -14.13 -15.94
C ASN A 95 14.47 -14.56 -14.47
N LYS A 96 13.63 -15.55 -14.12
CA LYS A 96 13.42 -16.06 -12.75
C LYS A 96 13.05 -14.95 -11.74
N VAL A 97 12.26 -13.98 -12.20
CA VAL A 97 11.80 -12.85 -11.38
C VAL A 97 10.35 -13.06 -11.00
N SER A 98 10.02 -12.94 -9.71
CA SER A 98 8.63 -13.06 -9.26
C SER A 98 7.95 -11.67 -9.21
N PRO A 99 6.76 -11.50 -9.82
CA PRO A 99 5.99 -10.27 -9.70
C PRO A 99 5.52 -9.99 -8.26
N LEU A 100 5.43 -11.00 -7.41
CA LEU A 100 4.97 -10.89 -6.01
C LEU A 100 6.07 -10.47 -5.04
N GLY A 101 7.35 -10.49 -5.46
CA GLY A 101 8.46 -10.11 -4.59
C GLY A 101 8.39 -8.65 -4.09
N GLY A 102 7.70 -7.78 -4.83
CA GLY A 102 7.57 -6.36 -4.50
C GLY A 102 6.51 -6.03 -3.45
N CYS A 103 5.48 -6.85 -3.26
CA CYS A 103 4.42 -6.60 -2.27
C CYS A 103 4.62 -7.35 -0.95
N LEU A 104 5.60 -8.25 -0.87
CA LEU A 104 5.90 -9.02 0.33
C LEU A 104 6.22 -8.17 1.58
N PRO A 105 6.91 -7.01 1.49
CA PRO A 105 7.08 -6.13 2.64
C PRO A 105 5.76 -5.67 3.24
N LEU A 106 4.75 -5.38 2.40
CA LEU A 106 3.44 -4.92 2.83
C LEU A 106 2.69 -6.04 3.57
N LEU A 107 2.74 -7.27 3.06
CA LEU A 107 2.09 -8.42 3.67
C LEU A 107 2.61 -8.69 5.09
N LEU A 108 3.93 -8.59 5.26
CA LEU A 108 4.59 -8.81 6.54
C LEU A 108 4.36 -7.66 7.54
N GLN A 109 4.14 -6.45 7.01
CA GLN A 109 3.94 -5.24 7.79
C GLN A 109 2.55 -5.16 8.42
N LEU A 110 1.51 -5.64 7.71
CA LEU A 110 0.12 -5.52 8.14
C LEU A 110 -0.13 -6.12 9.53
N PRO A 111 0.27 -7.37 9.85
CA PRO A 111 0.01 -7.97 11.17
C PRO A 111 0.61 -7.19 12.34
N ILE A 112 1.85 -6.70 12.18
CA ILE A 112 2.56 -5.97 13.24
C ILE A 112 1.87 -4.63 13.51
N MET A 113 1.51 -3.92 12.44
CA MET A 113 0.80 -2.64 12.56
C MET A 113 -0.58 -2.83 13.22
N PHE A 114 -1.33 -3.85 12.82
CA PHE A 114 -2.64 -4.14 13.40
C PHE A 114 -2.56 -4.47 14.89
N ALA A 115 -1.59 -5.29 15.28
CA ALA A 115 -1.39 -5.62 16.69
C ALA A 115 -0.98 -4.38 17.51
N LEU A 116 -0.08 -3.53 17.00
CA LEU A 116 0.27 -2.28 17.68
C LEU A 116 -0.93 -1.32 17.80
N PHE A 117 -1.74 -1.19 16.74
CA PHE A 117 -2.97 -0.43 16.76
C PHE A 117 -3.94 -0.95 17.84
N GLU A 118 -4.10 -2.27 17.92
CA GLU A 118 -4.96 -2.90 18.91
C GLU A 118 -4.44 -2.68 20.34
N VAL A 119 -3.12 -2.77 20.55
CA VAL A 119 -2.51 -2.42 21.85
C VAL A 119 -2.87 -0.98 22.23
N LEU A 120 -2.56 -0.01 21.36
CA LEU A 120 -2.74 1.41 21.64
C LEU A 120 -4.21 1.78 21.89
N ARG A 121 -5.14 1.21 21.10
CA ARG A 121 -6.58 1.45 21.29
C ARG A 121 -7.10 0.89 22.61
N ASN A 122 -6.50 -0.18 23.11
CA ASN A 122 -6.87 -0.81 24.37
C ASN A 122 -6.24 -0.14 25.60
N LEU A 123 -5.21 0.70 25.42
CA LEU A 123 -4.61 1.47 26.53
C LEU A 123 -5.59 2.46 27.14
N SER A 124 -6.52 3.02 26.37
CA SER A 124 -7.56 3.91 26.93
C SER A 124 -8.66 3.16 27.70
N ASN A 125 -8.73 1.82 27.60
CA ASN A 125 -9.75 1.01 28.25
C ASN A 125 -9.20 0.26 29.46
N LYS A 126 -9.46 0.79 30.67
CA LYS A 126 -8.99 0.20 31.94
C LYS A 126 -9.44 -1.24 32.20
N LYS A 127 -10.52 -1.68 31.55
CA LYS A 127 -11.04 -3.07 31.68
C LYS A 127 -10.27 -4.06 30.79
N SER A 128 -9.55 -3.58 29.78
CA SER A 128 -8.82 -4.42 28.84
C SER A 128 -7.68 -5.18 29.53
N HIS A 129 -7.46 -6.43 29.12
CA HIS A 129 -6.30 -7.21 29.57
C HIS A 129 -4.98 -6.52 29.18
N ILE A 130 -4.93 -5.87 28.02
CA ILE A 130 -3.75 -5.13 27.54
C ILE A 130 -3.40 -3.96 28.47
N TYR A 131 -4.41 -3.20 28.90
CA TYR A 131 -4.21 -2.13 29.89
C TYR A 131 -3.56 -2.68 31.16
N LYS A 132 -4.08 -3.78 31.69
CA LYS A 132 -3.55 -4.43 32.90
C LYS A 132 -2.10 -4.87 32.73
N ILE A 133 -1.74 -5.46 31.58
CA ILE A 133 -0.36 -5.85 31.27
C ILE A 133 0.57 -4.64 31.38
N ILE A 134 0.19 -3.55 30.71
CA ILE A 134 1.00 -2.35 30.55
C ILE A 134 1.16 -1.62 31.89
N THR A 135 0.09 -1.50 32.68
CA THR A 135 0.11 -0.80 33.97
C THR A 135 0.59 -1.66 35.13
N ALA A 136 0.74 -2.98 34.97
CA ALA A 136 1.19 -3.84 36.07
C ALA A 136 2.57 -3.39 36.60
N GLY A 137 2.66 -3.02 37.87
CA GLY A 137 3.90 -2.55 38.49
C GLY A 137 4.30 -1.12 38.13
N VAL A 138 3.42 -0.33 37.52
CA VAL A 138 3.65 1.08 37.15
C VAL A 138 2.65 1.97 37.87
N SER A 139 3.11 3.09 38.45
CA SER A 139 2.22 4.06 39.10
C SER A 139 1.34 4.77 38.07
N ALA A 140 0.17 5.27 38.48
CA ALA A 140 -0.73 5.99 37.57
C ALA A 140 -0.07 7.26 36.96
N ALA A 141 0.78 7.93 37.72
CA ALA A 141 1.53 9.10 37.26
C ALA A 141 2.58 8.71 36.20
N ALA A 142 3.42 7.69 36.50
CA ALA A 142 4.43 7.20 35.58
C ALA A 142 3.82 6.64 34.29
N TYR A 143 2.64 6.01 34.38
CA TYR A 143 1.90 5.56 33.20
C TYR A 143 1.47 6.74 32.32
N LYS A 144 0.87 7.78 32.92
CA LYS A 144 0.43 8.96 32.17
C LYS A 144 1.60 9.70 31.53
N GLU A 145 2.69 9.88 32.26
CA GLU A 145 3.93 10.49 31.74
C GLU A 145 4.56 9.63 30.63
N GLY A 146 4.58 8.31 30.80
CA GLY A 146 5.12 7.37 29.82
C GLY A 146 4.38 7.37 28.48
N LEU A 147 3.07 7.69 28.48
CA LEU A 147 2.28 7.85 27.25
C LEU A 147 2.59 9.15 26.50
N MET A 148 3.26 10.12 27.12
CA MET A 148 3.58 11.38 26.49
C MET A 148 4.82 11.24 25.59
N PHE A 149 4.68 11.66 24.34
CA PHE A 149 5.77 11.75 23.38
C PHE A 149 5.59 12.98 22.49
N LEU A 150 6.65 13.79 22.37
CA LEU A 150 6.62 15.08 21.67
C LEU A 150 5.47 15.99 22.17
N GLY A 151 5.15 15.96 23.48
CA GLY A 151 4.08 16.74 24.07
C GLY A 151 2.66 16.21 23.82
N MET A 152 2.50 15.06 23.17
CA MET A 152 1.20 14.44 22.89
C MET A 152 1.10 13.07 23.54
N ASP A 153 -0.11 12.68 23.93
CA ASP A 153 -0.39 11.31 24.34
C ASP A 153 -0.54 10.41 23.11
N ILE A 154 0.24 9.32 23.07
CA ILE A 154 0.33 8.39 21.94
C ILE A 154 -0.99 7.65 21.60
N THR A 155 -1.98 7.68 22.49
CA THR A 155 -3.28 7.01 22.30
C THR A 155 -4.31 7.90 21.59
N HIS A 156 -4.04 9.21 21.48
CA HIS A 156 -4.97 10.16 20.86
C HIS A 156 -5.08 9.99 19.36
N VAL A 157 -6.22 10.37 18.80
CA VAL A 157 -6.54 10.34 17.38
C VAL A 157 -6.88 11.73 16.88
N GLY A 158 -6.58 12.02 15.61
CA GLY A 158 -6.88 13.32 15.00
C GLY A 158 -8.38 13.61 14.85
N SER A 159 -9.26 12.61 14.82
CA SER A 159 -10.71 12.84 14.77
C SER A 159 -11.27 13.54 16.03
N ALA A 160 -10.51 13.59 17.12
CA ALA A 160 -10.89 14.29 18.35
C ALA A 160 -10.56 15.79 18.34
N LEU A 161 -10.14 16.36 17.19
CA LEU A 161 -9.57 17.71 17.05
C LEU A 161 -10.42 18.89 17.55
N TRP A 162 -11.68 18.65 17.91
CA TRP A 162 -12.65 19.69 18.27
C TRP A 162 -12.92 19.77 19.77
N THR A 163 -12.17 19.03 20.61
CA THR A 163 -12.22 19.18 22.07
C THR A 163 -11.21 20.23 22.53
N LYS A 164 -11.66 21.14 23.39
CA LYS A 164 -11.15 22.51 23.58
C LYS A 164 -9.71 22.68 24.11
N ASP A 165 -8.96 21.62 24.40
CA ASP A 165 -7.81 21.72 25.33
C ASP A 165 -6.45 21.24 24.80
N HIS A 166 -6.28 20.97 23.50
CA HIS A 166 -5.02 20.40 22.98
C HIS A 166 -4.50 21.10 21.72
N ASP A 167 -3.25 21.59 21.78
CA ASP A 167 -2.49 22.10 20.64
C ASP A 167 -2.07 20.94 19.71
N TYR A 168 -2.88 20.67 18.68
CA TYR A 168 -2.61 19.57 17.71
C TYR A 168 -1.62 19.95 16.59
N ALA A 169 -0.87 21.03 16.73
CA ALA A 169 0.17 21.42 15.75
C ALA A 169 1.18 20.29 15.52
N GLN A 170 1.55 19.59 16.60
CA GLN A 170 2.49 18.46 16.55
C GLN A 170 1.94 17.28 15.73
N LEU A 171 0.63 16.97 15.84
CA LEU A 171 0.00 15.91 15.06
C LEU A 171 -0.03 16.25 13.56
N ILE A 172 -0.33 17.50 13.21
CA ILE A 172 -0.29 17.97 11.83
C ILE A 172 1.12 17.80 11.26
N VAL A 173 2.16 18.17 12.02
CA VAL A 173 3.56 17.97 11.63
C VAL A 173 3.87 16.49 11.40
N LEU A 174 3.43 15.58 12.28
CA LEU A 174 3.64 14.14 12.10
C LEU A 174 2.92 13.59 10.86
N ILE A 175 1.73 14.08 10.54
CA ILE A 175 0.99 13.64 9.36
C ILE A 175 1.67 14.15 8.08
N LEU A 176 2.11 15.41 8.06
CA LEU A 176 2.91 15.94 6.96
C LEU A 176 4.20 15.12 6.79
N LEU A 177 4.87 14.78 7.89
CA LEU A 177 6.07 13.94 7.86
C LEU A 177 5.77 12.53 7.32
N THR A 178 4.61 11.95 7.67
CA THR A 178 4.15 10.66 7.14
C THR A 178 3.99 10.72 5.62
N VAL A 179 3.34 11.77 5.11
CA VAL A 179 3.15 11.97 3.66
C VAL A 179 4.49 12.15 2.95
N VAL A 180 5.37 13.01 3.50
CA VAL A 180 6.68 13.29 2.90
C VAL A 180 7.55 12.03 2.89
N THR A 181 7.67 11.33 4.01
CA THR A 181 8.47 10.09 4.09
C THR A 181 7.90 8.99 3.20
N GLY A 182 6.58 8.81 3.18
CA GLY A 182 5.92 7.86 2.28
C GLY A 182 6.14 8.19 0.81
N TYR A 183 6.08 9.47 0.44
CA TYR A 183 6.34 9.93 -0.93
C TYR A 183 7.78 9.65 -1.37
N VAL A 184 8.75 9.96 -0.51
CA VAL A 184 10.17 9.67 -0.78
C VAL A 184 10.38 8.16 -0.93
N SER A 185 9.81 7.35 -0.04
CA SER A 185 9.88 5.89 -0.12
C SER A 185 9.29 5.35 -1.42
N ALA A 186 8.10 5.83 -1.83
CA ALA A 186 7.43 5.40 -3.05
C ALA A 186 8.24 5.74 -4.32
N LYS A 187 8.86 6.91 -4.34
CA LYS A 187 9.65 7.38 -5.50
C LYS A 187 10.93 6.57 -5.73
N MET A 188 11.50 5.95 -4.70
CA MET A 188 12.68 5.08 -4.87
C MET A 188 12.37 3.70 -5.44
N MET A 189 11.10 3.28 -5.45
CA MET A 189 10.70 1.93 -5.83
C MET A 189 10.29 1.77 -7.30
N THR A 190 10.10 2.86 -8.05
CA THR A 190 9.77 2.79 -9.48
C THR A 190 10.38 3.93 -10.28
N THR A 191 10.83 3.60 -11.49
CA THR A 191 11.36 4.57 -12.47
C THR A 191 10.33 4.93 -13.55
N ASP A 192 9.17 4.28 -13.59
CA ASP A 192 8.13 4.60 -14.57
C ASP A 192 7.31 5.84 -14.13
N PRO A 193 7.21 6.90 -14.95
CA PRO A 193 6.50 8.12 -14.57
C PRO A 193 4.98 7.93 -14.40
N LYS A 194 4.34 6.98 -15.11
CA LYS A 194 2.91 6.68 -14.92
C LYS A 194 2.69 5.95 -13.59
N GLN A 195 3.53 4.96 -13.30
CA GLN A 195 3.45 4.22 -12.05
C GLN A 195 3.82 5.10 -10.85
N ALA A 196 4.83 5.96 -10.98
CA ALA A 196 5.25 6.91 -9.95
C ALA A 196 4.14 7.89 -9.56
N LYS A 197 3.37 8.41 -10.54
CA LYS A 197 2.22 9.30 -10.26
C LYS A 197 1.13 8.58 -9.48
N MET A 198 0.84 7.32 -9.82
CA MET A 198 -0.12 6.51 -9.08
C MET A 198 0.38 6.20 -7.66
N MET A 199 1.65 5.86 -7.51
CA MET A 199 2.27 5.58 -6.22
C MET A 199 2.44 6.82 -5.35
N ALA A 200 2.56 8.02 -5.94
CA ALA A 200 2.64 9.29 -5.23
C ALA A 200 1.33 9.66 -4.48
N LEU A 201 0.18 9.14 -4.93
CA LEU A 201 -1.11 9.38 -4.28
C LEU A 201 -1.27 8.56 -2.98
N MET A 202 -0.69 7.36 -2.93
CA MET A 202 -0.87 6.45 -1.79
C MET A 202 -0.37 7.03 -0.45
N PRO A 203 0.80 7.70 -0.37
CA PRO A 203 1.24 8.40 0.84
C PRO A 203 0.29 9.49 1.32
N VAL A 204 -0.40 10.19 0.41
CA VAL A 204 -1.39 11.21 0.77
C VAL A 204 -2.60 10.54 1.45
N LEU A 205 -3.08 9.43 0.89
CA LEU A 205 -4.14 8.62 1.50
C LEU A 205 -3.71 8.06 2.86
N MET A 206 -2.44 7.66 3.02
CA MET A 206 -1.90 7.24 4.31
C MET A 206 -1.83 8.40 5.31
N GLY A 207 -1.61 9.64 4.88
CA GLY A 207 -1.72 10.83 5.73
C GLY A 207 -3.13 11.04 6.28
N VAL A 208 -4.15 10.86 5.42
CA VAL A 208 -5.57 10.88 5.86
C VAL A 208 -5.86 9.72 6.81
N PHE A 209 -5.30 8.54 6.55
CA PHE A 209 -5.48 7.39 7.45
C PHE A 209 -4.80 7.60 8.81
N ALA A 210 -3.61 8.19 8.84
CA ALA A 210 -2.88 8.56 10.05
C ALA A 210 -3.66 9.54 10.94
N TRP A 211 -4.59 10.32 10.37
CA TRP A 211 -5.51 11.16 11.13
C TRP A 211 -6.50 10.36 11.99
N ILE A 212 -6.89 9.18 11.53
CA ILE A 212 -7.91 8.34 12.18
C ILE A 212 -7.26 7.36 13.17
N LEU A 213 -5.95 7.16 13.05
CA LEU A 213 -5.17 6.25 13.88
C LEU A 213 -4.61 6.93 15.14
N PRO A 214 -4.29 6.16 16.19
CA PRO A 214 -3.57 6.67 17.35
C PRO A 214 -2.21 7.24 16.96
N VAL A 215 -1.77 8.32 17.61
CA VAL A 215 -0.47 8.97 17.37
C VAL A 215 0.69 7.98 17.40
N GLY A 216 0.66 6.99 18.30
CA GLY A 216 1.67 5.93 18.39
C GLY A 216 1.80 5.11 17.10
N VAL A 217 0.70 4.85 16.38
CA VAL A 217 0.74 4.16 15.07
C VAL A 217 1.35 5.08 14.02
N THR A 218 1.07 6.37 14.06
CA THR A 218 1.68 7.36 13.15
C THR A 218 3.20 7.44 13.35
N ILE A 219 3.67 7.45 14.61
CA ILE A 219 5.10 7.39 14.94
C ILE A 219 5.74 6.11 14.37
N TYR A 220 5.06 4.97 14.52
CA TYR A 220 5.48 3.70 13.94
C TYR A 220 5.62 3.79 12.41
N ILE A 221 4.63 4.34 11.70
CA ILE A 221 4.66 4.49 10.23
C ILE A 221 5.82 5.38 9.80
N ILE A 222 6.03 6.52 10.46
CA ILE A 222 7.14 7.44 10.14
C ILE A 222 8.49 6.75 10.34
N THR A 223 8.67 6.11 11.50
CA THR A 223 9.91 5.39 11.83
C THR A 223 10.17 4.29 10.80
N MET A 224 9.14 3.51 10.47
CA MET A 224 9.23 2.46 9.48
C MET A 224 9.60 3.00 8.11
N ASN A 225 8.99 4.11 7.66
CA ASN A 225 9.31 4.74 6.38
C ASN A 225 10.77 5.22 6.35
N ILE A 226 11.25 5.86 7.42
CA ILE A 226 12.63 6.32 7.52
C ILE A 226 13.60 5.13 7.43
N LEU A 227 13.35 4.07 8.19
CA LEU A 227 14.18 2.86 8.15
C LEU A 227 14.14 2.19 6.78
N MET A 228 12.97 2.13 6.14
CA MET A 228 12.86 1.64 4.76
C MET A 228 13.64 2.51 3.78
N ILE A 229 13.59 3.83 3.91
CA ILE A 229 14.35 4.74 3.05
C ILE A 229 15.84 4.46 3.19
N VAL A 230 16.35 4.44 4.42
CA VAL A 230 17.77 4.18 4.72
C VAL A 230 18.19 2.82 4.17
N GLN A 231 17.41 1.78 4.44
CA GLN A 231 17.72 0.44 3.99
C GLN A 231 17.66 0.31 2.46
N GLN A 232 16.58 0.78 1.83
CA GLN A 232 16.40 0.72 0.38
C GLN A 232 17.54 1.43 -0.33
N TYR A 233 17.92 2.60 0.19
CA TYR A 233 19.01 3.38 -0.33
C TYR A 233 20.35 2.64 -0.28
N ILE A 234 20.72 2.08 0.88
CA ILE A 234 21.93 1.25 1.03
C ILE A 234 21.89 0.05 0.08
N GLN A 235 20.75 -0.62 -0.04
CA GLN A 235 20.61 -1.81 -0.90
C GLN A 235 20.74 -1.49 -2.39
N LEU A 236 20.13 -0.40 -2.86
CA LEU A 236 20.22 0.05 -4.24
C LEU A 236 21.67 0.44 -4.61
N GLU A 237 22.38 1.06 -3.67
CA GLU A 237 23.79 1.41 -3.87
C GLU A 237 24.69 0.17 -3.87
N ILE A 238 24.48 -0.80 -2.97
CA ILE A 238 25.23 -2.07 -2.96
C ILE A 238 25.01 -2.86 -4.26
N GLU A 239 23.78 -2.92 -4.77
CA GLU A 239 23.46 -3.65 -6.00
C GLU A 239 23.87 -2.90 -7.29
N GLY A 240 24.50 -1.72 -7.15
CA GLY A 240 25.02 -0.91 -8.27
C GLY A 240 23.95 -0.23 -9.11
N PHE A 241 22.69 -0.22 -8.67
CA PHE A 241 21.58 0.34 -9.44
C PHE A 241 21.74 1.86 -9.67
N TYR A 242 22.25 2.58 -8.67
CA TYR A 242 22.55 4.00 -8.81
C TYR A 242 23.79 4.30 -9.67
N ASP A 243 24.71 3.34 -9.82
CA ASP A 243 25.82 3.47 -10.77
C ASP A 243 25.28 3.40 -12.22
N GLU A 244 24.35 2.48 -12.49
CA GLU A 244 23.66 2.38 -13.80
C GLU A 244 22.89 3.66 -14.14
N LEU A 245 22.14 4.21 -13.18
CA LEU A 245 21.40 5.46 -13.36
C LEU A 245 22.32 6.66 -13.58
N ARG A 246 23.46 6.73 -12.85
CA ARG A 246 24.47 7.77 -13.08
C ARG A 246 25.12 7.65 -14.46
N ALA A 247 25.42 6.44 -14.92
CA ALA A 247 25.97 6.22 -16.25
C ALA A 247 25.01 6.62 -17.37
N GLN A 248 23.69 6.39 -17.21
CA GLN A 248 22.67 6.88 -18.13
C GLN A 248 22.58 8.42 -18.08
N ARG A 249 22.61 9.02 -16.89
CA ARG A 249 22.61 10.48 -16.71
C ARG A 249 23.77 11.17 -17.44
N HIS A 250 24.98 10.62 -17.36
CA HIS A 250 26.14 11.19 -18.08
C HIS A 250 25.93 11.20 -19.60
N LYS A 251 25.09 10.32 -20.14
CA LYS A 251 24.71 10.32 -21.56
C LYS A 251 23.61 11.33 -21.88
N ASP A 252 22.63 11.49 -20.98
CA ASP A 252 21.43 12.33 -21.22
C ASP A 252 21.61 13.79 -20.78
N GLY A 253 22.67 14.12 -20.03
CA GLY A 253 22.96 15.49 -19.54
C GLY A 253 22.37 15.82 -18.16
N TRP A 254 22.76 16.98 -17.60
CA TRP A 254 22.29 17.41 -16.26
C TRP A 254 20.90 18.03 -16.30
N PRO A 255 20.00 17.69 -15.35
CA PRO A 255 18.65 18.25 -15.32
C PRO A 255 18.59 19.70 -14.79
N THR A 256 17.72 20.49 -15.41
CA THR A 256 17.54 21.94 -15.13
C THR A 256 16.55 22.25 -14.00
N ASN A 257 15.75 21.29 -13.53
CA ASN A 257 14.76 21.53 -12.47
C ASN A 257 15.33 21.30 -11.05
N TRP A 258 14.94 22.15 -10.10
CA TRP A 258 15.48 22.13 -8.73
C TRP A 258 15.17 20.84 -7.96
N HIS A 259 13.96 20.29 -8.09
CA HIS A 259 13.60 19.03 -7.44
C HIS A 259 14.37 17.82 -8.00
N GLN A 260 14.66 17.84 -9.31
CA GLN A 260 15.48 16.81 -9.95
C GLN A 260 16.91 16.88 -9.43
N ARG A 261 17.49 18.09 -9.32
CA ARG A 261 18.79 18.30 -8.68
C ARG A 261 18.84 17.82 -7.23
N LEU A 262 17.79 18.05 -6.44
CA LEU A 262 17.72 17.60 -5.06
C LEU A 262 17.76 16.07 -4.96
N TRP A 263 16.99 15.41 -5.83
CA TRP A 263 17.03 13.95 -5.96
C TRP A 263 18.41 13.48 -6.42
N ASP A 264 19.01 14.15 -7.39
CA ASP A 264 20.34 13.78 -7.88
C ASP A 264 21.45 13.96 -6.85
N ARG A 265 21.34 14.97 -6.00
CA ARG A 265 22.27 15.15 -4.88
C ARG A 265 22.09 14.06 -3.83
N SER A 266 20.86 13.59 -3.65
CA SER A 266 20.61 12.42 -2.80
C SER A 266 21.19 11.14 -3.40
N LEU A 267 21.44 11.03 -4.71
CA LEU A 267 22.10 9.87 -5.33
C LEU A 267 23.60 9.82 -5.04
N ASP A 268 24.23 10.97 -4.78
CA ASP A 268 25.67 11.06 -4.48
C ASP A 268 26.00 10.78 -2.99
N LEU A 269 25.03 10.96 -2.10
CA LEU A 269 25.21 10.76 -0.66
C LEU A 269 25.58 9.30 -0.28
N GLY A 270 25.26 8.33 -1.12
CA GLY A 270 25.24 6.91 -0.79
C GLY A 270 26.53 6.22 -1.13
N SER A 271 27.15 6.63 -2.24
CA SER A 271 28.56 6.36 -2.47
C SER A 271 29.40 6.86 -1.29
N ARG A 272 29.13 8.07 -0.77
CA ARG A 272 29.83 8.63 0.39
C ARG A 272 29.60 7.81 1.67
N VAL A 273 28.36 7.36 1.91
CA VAL A 273 28.03 6.49 3.06
C VAL A 273 28.68 5.11 2.94
N LEU A 274 28.66 4.46 1.77
CA LEU A 274 29.32 3.15 1.60
C LEU A 274 30.84 3.23 1.78
N ILE A 275 31.46 4.30 1.27
CA ILE A 275 32.88 4.58 1.48
C ILE A 275 33.15 4.75 2.98
N ALA A 276 32.31 5.51 3.69
CA ALA A 276 32.43 5.71 5.13
C ALA A 276 32.27 4.41 5.93
N VAL A 277 31.40 3.48 5.48
CA VAL A 277 31.12 2.20 6.16
C VAL A 277 31.99 1.05 5.63
N ARG A 278 32.92 1.30 4.69
CA ARG A 278 33.88 0.32 4.12
C ARG A 278 33.23 -0.94 3.53
N LEU A 279 32.01 -0.82 3.02
CA LEU A 279 31.32 -1.92 2.36
C LEU A 279 31.75 -2.02 0.89
N LYS A 280 32.29 -3.17 0.50
CA LYS A 280 32.72 -3.43 -0.89
C LYS A 280 31.52 -3.76 -1.78
N LYS A 281 31.38 -3.06 -2.91
CA LYS A 281 30.32 -3.31 -3.89
C LYS A 281 30.55 -4.64 -4.62
N PRO A 282 29.55 -5.54 -4.71
CA PRO A 282 29.61 -6.71 -5.58
C PRO A 282 29.63 -6.31 -7.07
N PRO A 283 30.28 -7.09 -7.96
CA PRO A 283 30.31 -6.80 -9.39
C PRO A 283 28.90 -6.89 -10.01
N ALA A 284 28.56 -5.94 -10.89
CA ALA A 284 27.27 -5.88 -11.56
C ALA A 284 27.04 -7.15 -12.42
N LYS A 285 25.92 -7.85 -12.18
CA LYS A 285 25.56 -9.03 -12.98
C LYS A 285 24.85 -8.59 -14.28
N PRO A 286 25.35 -8.95 -15.47
CA PRO A 286 24.66 -8.64 -16.71
C PRO A 286 23.32 -9.38 -16.78
N LEU A 287 22.28 -8.70 -17.29
CA LEU A 287 20.98 -9.31 -17.56
C LEU A 287 21.11 -10.34 -18.68
N LYS A 288 20.36 -11.45 -18.57
CA LYS A 288 20.26 -12.43 -19.66
C LYS A 288 19.56 -11.78 -20.87
N LYS A 289 20.01 -12.14 -22.08
CA LYS A 289 19.70 -11.50 -23.37
C LYS A 289 18.21 -11.28 -23.63
N LYS A 290 17.93 -10.27 -24.46
CA LYS A 290 16.62 -9.94 -25.08
C LYS A 290 15.91 -11.23 -25.55
N VAL A 291 14.61 -11.31 -25.31
CA VAL A 291 13.75 -12.34 -25.88
C VAL A 291 13.81 -12.21 -27.41
N ASP A 292 14.59 -13.08 -28.04
CA ASP A 292 14.48 -13.30 -29.47
C ASP A 292 13.10 -13.92 -29.71
N SER A 293 12.20 -13.10 -30.24
CA SER A 293 10.84 -13.41 -30.65
C SER A 293 10.77 -14.73 -31.45
N SER A 294 10.62 -15.87 -30.76
CA SER A 294 10.27 -17.17 -31.37
C SER A 294 8.88 -17.16 -32.01
N ALA A 295 8.08 -16.11 -31.78
CA ALA A 295 6.81 -15.84 -32.46
C ALA A 295 6.93 -15.63 -33.99
N GLY A 296 8.15 -15.45 -34.53
CA GLY A 296 8.37 -15.31 -35.98
C GLY A 296 8.26 -16.62 -36.79
N LYS A 297 8.40 -17.79 -36.14
CA LYS A 297 8.29 -19.09 -36.84
C LYS A 297 6.88 -19.68 -36.84
N ALA A 298 6.04 -19.35 -35.86
CA ALA A 298 4.65 -19.84 -35.82
C ALA A 298 3.73 -19.15 -36.83
N ALA A 299 4.01 -17.88 -37.20
CA ALA A 299 3.18 -17.13 -38.14
C ALA A 299 3.39 -17.50 -39.62
N LYS A 300 4.45 -18.26 -39.97
CA LYS A 300 4.72 -18.72 -41.35
C LYS A 300 4.23 -20.14 -41.64
N ALA A 301 3.87 -20.94 -40.62
CA ALA A 301 3.37 -22.30 -40.82
C ALA A 301 1.84 -22.38 -41.07
N GLY A 302 1.08 -21.33 -40.76
CA GLY A 302 -0.39 -21.33 -40.86
C GLY A 302 -0.98 -20.76 -42.16
N LYS A 303 -0.16 -20.45 -43.18
CA LYS A 303 -0.63 -19.80 -44.43
C LYS A 303 -0.44 -20.60 -45.72
N THR A 304 0.00 -21.87 -45.66
CA THR A 304 0.29 -22.67 -46.88
C THR A 304 -0.68 -23.83 -47.13
N GLN A 305 -1.75 -23.99 -46.36
CA GLN A 305 -2.77 -24.99 -46.66
C GLN A 305 -4.15 -24.38 -46.51
N LEU A 306 -4.68 -23.85 -47.61
CA LEU A 306 -6.11 -23.71 -47.89
C LEU A 306 -6.25 -23.32 -49.38
N LYS A 307 -6.07 -24.31 -50.27
CA LYS A 307 -6.61 -24.28 -51.63
C LYS A 307 -6.64 -25.70 -52.24
N GLY A 308 -7.84 -26.14 -52.64
CA GLY A 308 -8.13 -27.44 -53.30
C GLY A 308 -8.26 -28.59 -52.28
N GLU A 309 -9.22 -29.49 -52.30
CA GLU A 309 -10.26 -29.86 -53.27
C GLU A 309 -11.31 -30.69 -52.52
N ALA A 310 -12.53 -30.74 -53.06
CA ALA A 310 -13.64 -31.52 -52.55
C ALA A 310 -13.58 -32.98 -53.04
N SER A 311 -13.82 -33.97 -52.17
CA SER A 311 -14.78 -35.07 -52.40
C SER A 311 -14.66 -36.23 -51.41
N LYS A 312 -15.85 -36.65 -50.95
CA LYS A 312 -16.34 -38.04 -50.76
C LYS A 312 -15.85 -38.92 -49.60
N GLU A 313 -16.87 -39.58 -49.05
CA GLU A 313 -16.91 -40.87 -48.33
C GLU A 313 -16.71 -40.92 -46.80
N THR A 314 -17.85 -41.04 -46.11
CA THR A 314 -18.07 -41.80 -44.86
C THR A 314 -18.14 -43.31 -45.17
N PRO A 315 -18.34 -44.21 -44.18
CA PRO A 315 -17.75 -44.38 -42.84
C PRO A 315 -17.33 -45.87 -42.60
N LYS A 316 -16.69 -46.24 -41.47
CA LYS A 316 -17.04 -47.46 -40.69
C LYS A 316 -16.15 -47.75 -39.47
N LYS A 317 -16.84 -48.00 -38.35
CA LYS A 317 -16.76 -49.12 -37.37
C LYS A 317 -15.45 -49.30 -36.57
N ALA A 318 -15.51 -49.14 -35.25
CA ALA A 318 -15.86 -50.17 -34.24
C ALA A 318 -14.55 -50.79 -33.68
N VAL A 319 -14.34 -51.14 -32.41
CA VAL A 319 -15.18 -51.49 -31.26
C VAL A 319 -14.21 -51.49 -30.04
N GLN A 320 -14.58 -50.88 -28.89
CA GLN A 320 -14.96 -51.56 -27.61
C GLN A 320 -13.74 -52.16 -26.84
N GLU A 321 -13.60 -52.12 -25.51
CA GLU A 321 -14.53 -51.81 -24.41
C GLU A 321 -13.78 -51.77 -23.06
N LYS A 322 -14.50 -51.26 -22.05
CA LYS A 322 -14.49 -51.54 -20.60
C LYS A 322 -13.73 -50.61 -19.66
N GLY A 323 -14.57 -49.95 -18.84
CA GLY A 323 -14.47 -50.14 -17.39
C GLY A 323 -14.39 -48.85 -16.56
N GLN A 324 -15.56 -48.24 -16.31
CA GLN A 324 -16.04 -47.68 -15.01
C GLN A 324 -15.15 -46.70 -14.21
N GLN A 325 -15.62 -45.58 -13.64
CA GLN A 325 -16.93 -44.93 -13.49
C GLN A 325 -16.67 -43.50 -12.86
N PRO A 326 -17.66 -42.64 -12.50
CA PRO A 326 -17.96 -41.43 -13.29
C PRO A 326 -18.06 -40.10 -12.50
N ALA A 327 -18.38 -39.03 -13.26
CA ALA A 327 -19.33 -37.92 -12.96
C ALA A 327 -18.94 -36.88 -11.88
N GLN A 328 -19.22 -35.56 -12.01
CA GLN A 328 -20.03 -34.74 -12.92
C GLN A 328 -19.60 -33.26 -12.75
N LYS A 329 -19.24 -32.55 -13.83
CA LYS A 329 -20.01 -31.53 -14.59
C LYS A 329 -20.29 -30.17 -13.90
N LYS A 330 -19.65 -29.12 -14.45
CA LYS A 330 -20.04 -27.70 -14.40
C LYS A 330 -21.17 -27.40 -15.41
N PRO A 331 -22.12 -26.49 -15.13
CA PRO A 331 -23.02 -25.93 -16.13
C PRO A 331 -22.48 -24.64 -16.79
N THR A 332 -22.71 -24.54 -18.09
CA THR A 332 -22.60 -23.37 -18.98
C THR A 332 -23.86 -22.50 -18.91
N VAL A 333 -23.71 -21.18 -19.05
CA VAL A 333 -24.80 -20.18 -19.18
C VAL A 333 -24.87 -19.70 -20.64
N PRO A 334 -26.08 -19.56 -21.25
CA PRO A 334 -26.25 -18.95 -22.57
C PRO A 334 -26.71 -17.48 -22.55
N SER A 335 -26.68 -16.91 -23.76
CA SER A 335 -26.77 -15.54 -24.28
C SER A 335 -28.04 -14.69 -24.01
N LYS A 336 -27.86 -13.35 -24.12
CA LYS A 336 -28.87 -12.25 -24.15
C LYS A 336 -29.82 -12.27 -25.36
N PRO A 337 -30.96 -11.53 -25.30
CA PRO A 337 -31.08 -10.26 -26.06
C PRO A 337 -31.84 -9.10 -25.35
N LYS A 338 -31.75 -7.86 -25.87
CA LYS A 338 -32.58 -6.63 -25.61
C LYS A 338 -33.64 -6.51 -26.74
N PRO A 339 -34.80 -5.78 -26.69
CA PRO A 339 -34.91 -4.33 -26.39
C PRO A 339 -36.28 -3.73 -25.86
N GLY A 340 -36.25 -2.48 -25.38
CA GLY A 340 -37.16 -1.37 -25.79
C GLY A 340 -38.65 -1.23 -25.35
N GLN A 341 -38.93 -0.07 -24.70
CA GLN A 341 -40.09 0.86 -24.84
C GLN A 341 -41.43 0.71 -24.07
N LYS A 342 -41.85 1.87 -23.47
CA LYS A 342 -43.21 2.45 -23.26
C LYS A 342 -44.09 1.76 -22.19
N GLN A 343 -44.94 2.37 -21.34
CA GLN A 343 -45.78 3.59 -21.27
C GLN A 343 -46.22 3.75 -19.77
N ALA A 344 -46.26 4.93 -19.13
CA ALA A 344 -47.32 5.97 -19.07
C ALA A 344 -48.48 5.76 -18.04
N ALA A 345 -48.88 6.88 -17.43
CA ALA A 345 -50.17 7.23 -16.74
C ALA A 345 -50.25 7.05 -15.20
N LYS A 346 -50.34 8.16 -14.43
CA LYS A 346 -51.55 8.87 -13.87
C LYS A 346 -52.05 8.22 -12.55
N VAL A 347 -52.60 8.85 -11.50
CA VAL A 347 -52.99 10.20 -11.03
C VAL A 347 -53.43 9.98 -9.55
N GLY A 348 -53.35 10.99 -8.66
CA GLY A 348 -54.28 11.08 -7.50
C GLY A 348 -53.70 11.48 -6.14
N GLU A 349 -53.67 12.78 -5.85
CA GLU A 349 -53.93 13.36 -4.51
C GLU A 349 -55.48 13.52 -4.34
N PRO A 350 -56.11 13.70 -3.14
CA PRO A 350 -55.67 14.58 -2.03
C PRO A 350 -56.00 14.18 -0.55
N LYS A 351 -55.43 15.00 0.38
CA LYS A 351 -55.56 15.20 1.86
C LYS A 351 -57.01 15.32 2.47
N PRO A 352 -57.25 15.73 3.76
CA PRO A 352 -56.83 15.27 5.12
C PRO A 352 -57.98 15.35 6.21
N ARG A 353 -57.71 15.07 7.51
CA ARG A 353 -58.39 15.59 8.77
C ARG A 353 -57.79 14.85 9.98
N GLY A 354 -57.56 15.33 11.21
CA GLY A 354 -57.83 16.50 12.08
C GLY A 354 -57.52 16.01 13.53
N GLY A 355 -57.25 16.75 14.61
CA GLY A 355 -57.30 18.16 14.97
C GLY A 355 -56.60 18.42 16.34
N GLN A 356 -56.57 19.70 16.72
CA GLN A 356 -55.95 20.36 17.89
C GLN A 356 -56.96 20.48 19.08
N PRO A 357 -56.65 20.99 20.32
CA PRO A 357 -56.25 22.40 20.57
C PRO A 357 -55.46 22.79 21.86
N GLY A 358 -54.99 24.06 21.89
CA GLY A 358 -54.70 24.87 23.11
C GLY A 358 -53.45 25.79 23.03
N GLN A 359 -53.48 26.96 22.36
CA GLN A 359 -53.58 28.36 22.88
C GLN A 359 -52.47 28.79 23.90
N LYS A 360 -51.73 29.92 23.80
CA LYS A 360 -52.08 31.32 23.44
C LYS A 360 -50.83 32.23 23.28
N ALA A 361 -50.98 33.27 22.42
CA ALA A 361 -50.40 34.64 22.47
C ALA A 361 -48.87 34.84 22.25
N GLN A 362 -48.32 35.90 21.61
CA GLN A 362 -48.83 37.13 21.02
C GLN A 362 -47.77 37.76 20.08
N GLN A 363 -48.27 38.40 19.03
CA GLN A 363 -47.72 39.34 18.04
C GLN A 363 -46.61 40.34 18.44
N LYS A 364 -45.70 40.64 17.48
CA LYS A 364 -45.23 41.99 16.98
C LYS A 364 -43.76 41.91 16.52
N SER A 365 -43.44 41.97 15.21
CA SER A 365 -43.32 43.14 14.31
C SER A 365 -41.84 43.47 14.02
N TYR A 366 -41.40 43.21 12.79
CA TYR A 366 -40.19 43.82 12.19
C TYR A 366 -40.44 45.31 11.89
N PRO A 367 -39.37 46.11 11.76
CA PRO A 367 -39.15 46.68 10.43
C PRO A 367 -37.69 46.66 9.96
N ALA A 368 -37.54 47.08 8.71
CA ALA A 368 -36.46 46.81 7.78
C ALA A 368 -35.35 47.89 7.70
N LYS A 369 -34.24 47.48 7.08
CA LYS A 369 -33.28 48.23 6.22
C LYS A 369 -32.81 49.64 6.67
N LYS A 370 -31.48 49.79 6.76
CA LYS A 370 -30.76 50.92 6.13
C LYS A 370 -29.31 50.55 5.78
N LYS A 371 -28.93 50.83 4.53
CA LYS A 371 -27.55 50.91 4.02
C LYS A 371 -26.91 52.23 4.51
N SER A 372 -25.60 52.22 4.81
CA SER A 372 -24.67 53.36 4.78
C SER A 372 -23.25 52.82 4.99
N THR A 373 -22.38 52.68 3.98
CA THR A 373 -21.35 53.66 3.55
C THR A 373 -20.69 54.45 4.68
N GLY A 374 -19.35 54.39 4.76
CA GLY A 374 -18.56 55.35 5.56
C GLY A 374 -17.15 54.89 5.90
N LYS A 375 -16.16 55.43 5.17
CA LYS A 375 -14.71 55.44 5.44
C LYS A 375 -14.39 55.84 6.89
N LYS A 376 -13.39 55.20 7.49
CA LYS A 376 -12.03 55.74 7.72
C LYS A 376 -11.10 54.64 8.21
#